data_AF-A0AAN9TA24-F1
#
_entry.id   AF-A0AAN9TA24-F1
#
_cell.length_a   1.000
_cell.length_b   1.000
_cell.length_c   1.000
_cell.angle_alpha   90.00
_cell.angle_beta   90.00
_cell.angle_gamma   90.00
#
_symmetry.space_group_name_H-M   'P 1'
#
loop_
_entity.id
_entity.type
_entity.pdbx_description
1 polymer ?
#
loop_
_entity_poly.entity_id
_entity_poly.type
_entity_poly.pdbx_seq_one_letter_code
_entity_poly.pdbx_strand_id
1 'polypeptide(L)'
;MSRERERFDEIGKKIKREGDVSSQMGRRHMLGPPGTLNTITPCAACKLLRRRCAQECPFSPYFSPHEPQKFASVHKVFGASNVSKMLMEVPECQRADAANSLVYEANVRLRDPVYGCMGAISALQQQVQSLQAELNAVRAEILKYKLREANNMIPSSHVAMLPSSGAVSIAAPPPPPPPPLPPPPPSLPQTSSSSSLYIQQRDPTTYTTISTDNISYFG
;
A
#
# COMPACT_ATOMS: atom_id res chain seq x y z
N MET A 1 28.98 29.12 -25.24
CA MET A 1 28.91 29.58 -23.83
C MET A 1 28.70 31.10 -23.74
N SER A 2 27.76 31.71 -24.50
CA SER A 2 27.56 33.18 -24.45
C SER A 2 26.17 33.69 -24.89
N ARG A 3 25.10 32.89 -24.78
CA ARG A 3 23.73 33.38 -25.12
C ARG A 3 22.63 32.99 -24.12
N GLU A 4 22.98 32.32 -23.03
CA GLU A 4 22.00 31.82 -22.04
C GLU A 4 21.92 32.68 -20.77
N ARG A 5 22.73 33.74 -20.66
CA ARG A 5 22.81 34.57 -19.44
C ARG A 5 22.07 35.91 -19.52
N GLU A 6 21.44 36.23 -20.65
CA GLU A 6 20.71 37.49 -20.85
C GLU A 6 19.18 37.36 -20.75
N ARG A 7 18.64 36.16 -20.51
CA ARG A 7 17.17 35.95 -20.38
C ARG A 7 16.64 36.07 -18.95
N PHE A 8 17.51 36.25 -17.97
CA PHE A 8 17.14 36.25 -16.55
C PHE A 8 16.93 37.64 -15.92
N ASP A 9 17.10 38.73 -16.68
CA ASP A 9 16.93 40.11 -16.20
C ASP A 9 15.65 40.83 -16.69
N GLU A 10 14.78 40.15 -17.46
CA GLU A 10 13.53 40.75 -17.99
C GLU A 10 12.28 40.35 -17.18
N ILE A 11 12.47 39.89 -15.93
CA ILE A 11 11.39 39.42 -15.04
C ILE A 11 11.22 40.36 -13.82
N GLY A 12 12.05 41.40 -13.67
CA GLY A 12 12.13 42.25 -12.47
C GLY A 12 11.36 43.58 -12.47
N LYS A 13 10.57 43.94 -13.50
CA LYS A 13 9.99 45.31 -13.63
C LYS A 13 8.51 45.40 -14.00
N LYS A 14 7.65 44.53 -13.47
CA LYS A 14 6.17 44.71 -13.55
C LYS A 14 5.43 44.67 -12.22
N ILE A 15 6.15 44.88 -11.11
CA ILE A 15 5.54 45.13 -9.80
C ILE A 15 5.73 46.61 -9.49
N LYS A 16 4.69 47.41 -9.72
CA LYS A 16 4.27 48.59 -8.91
C LYS A 16 3.49 49.60 -9.77
N ARG A 17 2.19 49.73 -9.45
CA ARG A 17 1.29 50.88 -9.69
C ARG A 17 0.87 51.09 -11.16
N GLU A 18 -0.38 51.30 -11.54
CA GLU A 18 -1.62 51.82 -10.92
C GLU A 18 -2.80 50.96 -11.48
N GLY A 19 -3.96 50.78 -10.85
CA GLY A 19 -5.00 51.79 -10.71
C GLY A 19 -6.29 51.28 -11.37
N ASP A 20 -7.26 50.91 -10.51
CA ASP A 20 -8.72 50.92 -10.68
C ASP A 20 -9.32 51.12 -12.09
N VAL A 21 -9.97 50.08 -12.66
CA VAL A 21 -11.25 50.21 -13.40
C VAL A 21 -12.04 48.89 -13.31
N SER A 22 -13.15 48.96 -12.57
CA SER A 22 -14.45 48.28 -12.75
C SER A 22 -14.59 47.21 -13.85
N SER A 23 -14.99 46.00 -13.44
CA SER A 23 -15.91 45.16 -14.22
C SER A 23 -16.72 44.24 -13.31
N GLN A 24 -17.85 44.81 -12.93
CA GLN A 24 -19.05 44.23 -12.37
C GLN A 24 -19.57 43.06 -13.23
N MET A 25 -19.64 41.85 -12.67
CA MET A 25 -20.62 40.84 -13.07
C MET A 25 -21.20 40.13 -11.84
N GLY A 26 -22.44 40.52 -11.50
CA GLY A 26 -23.47 39.57 -11.08
C GLY A 26 -23.43 39.00 -9.66
N ARG A 27 -23.33 39.82 -8.60
CA ARG A 27 -23.80 39.40 -7.27
C ARG A 27 -25.33 39.37 -7.26
N ARG A 28 -25.93 38.18 -7.39
CA ARG A 28 -27.29 37.96 -6.92
C ARG A 28 -27.25 37.88 -5.39
N HIS A 29 -27.46 39.01 -4.71
CA HIS A 29 -27.76 39.02 -3.28
C HIS A 29 -29.15 38.40 -3.08
N MET A 30 -29.22 37.18 -2.57
CA MET A 30 -30.43 36.68 -1.93
C MET A 30 -30.40 37.18 -0.49
N LEU A 31 -31.25 38.14 -0.16
CA LEU A 31 -31.53 38.54 1.22
C LEU A 31 -32.16 37.34 1.94
N GLY A 32 -31.33 36.58 2.66
CA GLY A 32 -31.77 35.66 3.71
C GLY A 32 -31.70 36.32 5.09
N PRO A 33 -32.44 35.83 6.09
CA PRO A 33 -32.56 36.47 7.40
C PRO A 33 -31.23 36.45 8.18
N PRO A 34 -31.03 37.39 9.13
CA PRO A 34 -29.83 37.47 9.95
C PRO A 34 -29.90 36.44 11.08
N GLY A 35 -29.27 35.29 10.88
CA GLY A 35 -28.93 34.34 11.92
C GLY A 35 -27.49 33.89 11.73
N THR A 36 -26.58 34.42 12.55
CA THR A 36 -25.21 33.93 12.79
C THR A 36 -24.48 33.37 11.56
N LEU A 37 -23.94 34.27 10.72
CA LEU A 37 -22.92 33.89 9.73
C LEU A 37 -21.62 33.56 10.44
N ASN A 38 -21.52 32.32 10.90
CA ASN A 38 -20.28 31.70 11.33
C ASN A 38 -19.29 31.81 10.16
N THR A 39 -18.15 32.45 10.39
CA THR A 39 -17.00 32.52 9.49
C THR A 39 -16.34 31.13 9.37
N ILE A 40 -17.12 30.12 8.97
CA ILE A 40 -16.64 28.76 8.77
C ILE A 40 -16.01 28.74 7.39
N THR A 41 -14.67 28.72 7.36
CA THR A 41 -13.91 28.44 6.15
C THR A 41 -14.46 27.14 5.54
N PRO A 42 -15.02 27.18 4.32
CA PRO A 42 -15.62 25.98 3.74
C PRO A 42 -14.53 24.93 3.54
N CYS A 43 -14.85 23.66 3.84
CA CYS A 43 -13.94 22.56 3.57
C CYS A 43 -13.61 22.46 2.07
N ALA A 44 -12.55 21.72 1.72
CA ALA A 44 -12.12 21.59 0.32
C ALA A 44 -13.25 21.09 -0.60
N ALA A 45 -14.10 20.18 -0.10
CA ALA A 45 -15.24 19.66 -0.83
C ALA A 45 -16.27 20.74 -1.17
N CYS A 46 -16.74 21.46 -0.15
CA CYS A 46 -17.75 22.50 -0.33
C CYS A 46 -17.22 23.67 -1.15
N LYS A 47 -15.93 24.00 -1.02
CA LYS A 47 -15.24 24.98 -1.85
C LYS A 47 -15.23 24.55 -3.33
N LEU A 48 -14.86 23.31 -3.63
CA LEU A 48 -14.83 22.80 -5.01
C LEU A 48 -16.24 22.69 -5.62
N LEU A 49 -17.21 22.22 -4.84
CA LEU A 49 -18.62 22.05 -5.25
C LEU A 49 -19.42 23.36 -5.25
N ARG A 50 -18.81 24.49 -4.88
CA ARG A 50 -19.43 25.83 -4.84
C ARG A 50 -20.73 25.87 -4.02
N ARG A 51 -20.77 25.17 -2.88
CA ARG A 51 -21.92 25.13 -1.95
C ARG A 51 -21.54 25.55 -0.53
N ARG A 52 -22.52 25.90 0.28
CA ARG A 52 -22.31 26.23 1.71
C ARG A 52 -21.82 24.99 2.47
N CYS A 53 -20.81 25.17 3.33
CA CYS A 53 -20.39 24.15 4.28
C CYS A 53 -21.28 24.21 5.53
N ALA A 54 -22.09 23.17 5.76
CA ALA A 54 -22.89 23.02 6.96
C ALA A 54 -22.03 22.62 8.16
N GLN A 55 -22.57 22.73 9.38
CA GLN A 55 -21.89 22.26 10.60
C GLN A 55 -21.63 20.75 10.53
N GLU A 56 -22.66 19.98 10.18
CA GLU A 56 -22.59 18.53 9.99
C GLU A 56 -22.22 18.15 8.56
N CYS A 57 -21.18 18.79 8.01
CA CYS A 57 -20.71 18.46 6.66
C CYS A 57 -19.92 17.13 6.68
N PRO A 58 -20.33 16.09 5.93
CA PRO A 58 -19.69 14.77 5.97
C PRO A 58 -18.25 14.78 5.43
N PHE A 59 -17.85 15.85 4.74
CA PHE A 59 -16.51 16.01 4.19
C PHE A 59 -15.59 16.86 5.05
N SER A 60 -16.14 17.70 5.94
CA SER A 60 -15.36 18.72 6.65
C SER A 60 -14.25 18.14 7.54
N PRO A 61 -14.47 17.03 8.28
CA PRO A 61 -13.43 16.45 9.12
C PRO A 61 -12.24 15.87 8.33
N TYR A 62 -12.44 15.48 7.07
CA TYR A 62 -11.46 14.70 6.30
C TYR A 62 -10.82 15.48 5.15
N PHE A 63 -11.47 16.53 4.65
CA PHE A 63 -11.01 17.32 3.50
C PHE A 63 -10.75 18.78 3.88
N SER A 64 -9.55 19.03 4.41
CA SER A 64 -9.09 20.36 4.82
C SER A 64 -9.07 21.35 3.64
N PRO A 65 -9.46 22.62 3.82
CA PRO A 65 -9.35 23.66 2.80
C PRO A 65 -7.91 23.93 2.33
N HIS A 66 -6.90 23.54 3.12
CA HIS A 66 -5.48 23.67 2.78
C HIS A 66 -4.99 22.60 1.79
N GLU A 67 -5.75 21.52 1.60
CA GLU A 67 -5.39 20.40 0.72
C GLU A 67 -6.48 20.16 -0.34
N PRO A 68 -6.79 21.16 -1.19
CA PRO A 68 -7.90 21.05 -2.16
C PRO A 68 -7.70 19.92 -3.17
N GLN A 69 -6.45 19.53 -3.43
CA GLN A 69 -6.12 18.46 -4.37
C GLN A 69 -6.63 17.10 -3.90
N LYS A 70 -6.65 16.83 -2.58
CA LYS A 70 -7.17 15.57 -2.04
C LYS A 70 -8.62 15.36 -2.46
N PHE A 71 -9.46 16.38 -2.28
CA PHE A 71 -10.87 16.29 -2.67
C PHE A 71 -11.04 16.30 -4.19
N ALA A 72 -10.24 17.07 -4.92
CA ALA A 72 -10.30 17.11 -6.39
C ALA A 72 -10.03 15.73 -7.01
N SER A 73 -9.02 15.00 -6.50
CA SER A 73 -8.71 13.65 -6.99
C SER A 73 -9.86 12.67 -6.74
N VAL A 74 -10.36 12.58 -5.50
CA VAL A 74 -11.46 11.65 -5.16
C VAL A 74 -12.76 12.03 -5.88
N HIS A 75 -13.02 13.32 -6.05
CA HIS A 75 -14.19 13.79 -6.80
C HIS A 75 -14.11 13.37 -8.27
N LYS A 76 -12.93 13.44 -8.87
CA LYS A 76 -12.72 13.05 -10.27
C LYS A 76 -12.87 11.54 -10.50
N VAL A 77 -12.42 10.72 -9.56
CA VAL A 77 -12.42 9.25 -9.71
C VAL A 77 -13.71 8.61 -9.22
N PHE A 78 -14.18 8.98 -8.02
CA PHE A 78 -15.33 8.35 -7.38
C PHE A 78 -16.60 9.19 -7.47
N GLY A 79 -16.49 10.52 -7.54
CA GLY A 79 -17.62 11.43 -7.46
C GLY A 79 -18.04 11.74 -6.02
N ALA A 80 -18.53 12.96 -5.78
CA ALA A 80 -18.81 13.44 -4.42
C ALA A 80 -19.87 12.59 -3.69
N SER A 81 -20.95 12.22 -4.39
CA SER A 81 -22.04 11.43 -3.80
C SER A 81 -21.57 10.05 -3.36
N ASN A 82 -20.76 9.37 -4.17
CA ASN A 82 -20.22 8.06 -3.83
C ASN A 82 -19.24 8.15 -2.66
N VAL A 83 -18.35 9.15 -2.65
CA VAL A 83 -17.45 9.38 -1.51
C VAL A 83 -18.26 9.63 -0.23
N SER A 84 -19.31 10.45 -0.28
CA SER A 84 -20.20 10.65 0.87
C SER A 84 -20.80 9.34 1.35
N LYS A 85 -21.33 8.53 0.44
CA LYS A 85 -21.95 7.24 0.76
C LYS A 85 -20.96 6.27 1.41
N MET A 86 -19.79 6.08 0.79
CA MET A 86 -18.74 5.20 1.32
C MET A 86 -18.26 5.64 2.71
N LEU A 87 -18.10 6.95 2.94
CA LEU A 87 -17.74 7.44 4.27
C LEU A 87 -18.83 7.19 5.32
N MET A 88 -20.11 7.29 4.94
CA MET A 88 -21.22 7.04 5.88
C MET A 88 -21.46 5.56 6.16
N GLU A 89 -21.06 4.67 5.25
CA GLU A 89 -21.10 3.21 5.45
C GLU A 89 -20.01 2.70 6.42
N VAL A 90 -18.94 3.49 6.63
CA VAL A 90 -17.83 3.16 7.53
C VAL A 90 -18.09 3.73 8.93
N PRO A 91 -17.79 2.99 10.02
CA PRO A 91 -17.84 3.51 11.39
C PRO A 91 -17.01 4.77 11.57
N GLU A 92 -17.46 5.70 12.40
CA GLU A 92 -16.86 7.05 12.49
C GLU A 92 -15.36 7.04 12.80
N CYS A 93 -14.92 6.09 13.64
CA CYS A 93 -13.52 5.92 14.01
C CYS A 93 -12.60 5.55 12.84
N GLN A 94 -13.14 4.97 11.76
CA GLN A 94 -12.38 4.51 10.58
C GLN A 94 -12.54 5.43 9.37
N ARG A 95 -13.44 6.42 9.43
CA ARG A 95 -13.72 7.30 8.28
C ARG A 95 -12.51 8.12 7.84
N ALA A 96 -11.61 8.49 8.76
CA ALA A 96 -10.38 9.18 8.42
C ALA A 96 -9.46 8.30 7.55
N ASP A 97 -9.29 7.03 7.93
CA ASP A 97 -8.48 6.07 7.18
C ASP A 97 -9.13 5.70 5.83
N ALA A 98 -10.46 5.56 5.81
CA ALA A 98 -11.21 5.38 4.58
C ALA A 98 -11.02 6.58 3.61
N ALA A 99 -11.11 7.81 4.11
CA ALA A 99 -10.86 9.00 3.30
C ALA A 99 -9.43 9.05 2.75
N ASN A 100 -8.43 8.70 3.57
CA ASN A 100 -7.03 8.61 3.13
C ASN A 100 -6.83 7.53 2.06
N SER A 101 -7.48 6.38 2.21
CA SER A 101 -7.43 5.27 1.24
C SER A 101 -8.04 5.68 -0.10
N LEU A 102 -9.22 6.32 -0.07
CA LEU A 102 -9.86 6.88 -1.27
C LEU A 102 -8.97 7.90 -1.97
N VAL A 103 -8.30 8.79 -1.21
CA VAL A 103 -7.36 9.76 -1.78
C VAL A 103 -6.19 9.05 -2.46
N TYR A 104 -5.60 8.04 -1.82
CA TYR A 104 -4.51 7.25 -2.39
C TYR A 104 -4.94 6.57 -3.69
N GLU A 105 -6.05 5.82 -3.66
CA GLU A 105 -6.57 5.10 -4.82
C GLU A 105 -6.90 6.05 -5.98
N ALA A 106 -7.53 7.19 -5.68
CA ALA A 106 -7.83 8.19 -6.69
C ALA A 106 -6.55 8.74 -7.34
N ASN A 107 -5.54 9.08 -6.53
CA ASN A 107 -4.27 9.59 -7.06
C ASN A 107 -3.55 8.56 -7.93
N VAL A 108 -3.56 7.28 -7.54
CA VAL A 108 -2.96 6.21 -8.32
C VAL A 108 -3.72 6.02 -9.63
N ARG A 109 -5.07 5.97 -9.59
CA ARG A 109 -5.91 5.86 -10.80
C ARG A 109 -5.75 7.06 -11.76
N LEU A 110 -5.46 8.25 -11.24
CA LEU A 110 -5.20 9.41 -12.08
C LEU A 110 -3.83 9.36 -12.77
N ARG A 111 -2.83 8.71 -12.16
CA ARG A 111 -1.51 8.49 -12.76
C ARG A 111 -1.51 7.30 -13.73
N ASP A 112 -2.25 6.25 -13.39
CA ASP A 112 -2.45 5.06 -14.21
C ASP A 112 -3.96 4.82 -14.42
N PRO A 113 -4.53 5.37 -15.51
CA PRO A 113 -5.95 5.22 -15.82
C PRO A 113 -6.38 3.80 -16.17
N VAL A 114 -5.43 2.92 -16.51
CA VAL A 114 -5.70 1.55 -16.94
C VAL A 114 -5.75 0.63 -15.72
N TYR A 115 -4.67 0.55 -14.96
CA TYR A 115 -4.55 -0.41 -13.85
C TYR A 115 -4.71 0.23 -12.47
N GLY A 116 -4.39 1.52 -12.30
CA GLY A 116 -4.50 2.21 -11.01
C GLY A 116 -3.81 1.44 -9.88
N CYS A 117 -4.51 1.24 -8.75
CA CYS A 117 -3.97 0.48 -7.62
C CYS A 117 -3.72 -1.01 -7.93
N MET A 118 -4.41 -1.60 -8.91
CA MET A 118 -4.17 -2.99 -9.31
C MET A 118 -2.77 -3.19 -9.88
N GLY A 119 -2.25 -2.20 -10.62
CA GLY A 119 -0.87 -2.24 -11.14
C GLY A 119 0.16 -2.30 -10.02
N ALA A 120 -0.03 -1.51 -8.97
CA ALA A 120 0.82 -1.54 -7.78
C ALA A 120 0.75 -2.89 -7.06
N ILE A 121 -0.45 -3.47 -6.93
CA ILE A 121 -0.64 -4.80 -6.33
C ILE A 121 0.10 -5.86 -7.15
N SER A 122 -0.06 -5.89 -8.48
CA SER A 122 0.60 -6.86 -9.34
C SER A 122 2.12 -6.74 -9.30
N ALA A 123 2.66 -5.52 -9.31
CA ALA A 123 4.10 -5.29 -9.20
C ALA A 123 4.66 -5.79 -7.86
N LEU A 124 3.96 -5.50 -6.75
CA LEU A 124 4.36 -6.00 -5.42
C LEU A 124 4.28 -7.52 -5.33
N GLN A 125 3.24 -8.14 -5.91
CA GLN A 125 3.12 -9.60 -5.95
C GLN A 125 4.26 -10.26 -6.74
N GLN A 126 4.67 -9.66 -7.86
CA GLN A 126 5.83 -10.13 -8.63
C GLN A 126 7.13 -9.98 -7.84
N GLN A 127 7.30 -8.86 -7.12
CA GLN A 127 8.48 -8.64 -6.28
C GLN A 127 8.57 -9.67 -5.14
N VAL A 128 7.46 -9.95 -4.47
CA VAL A 128 7.40 -10.99 -3.44
C VAL A 128 7.79 -12.35 -4.01
N GLN A 129 7.29 -12.70 -5.21
CA GLN A 129 7.63 -13.96 -5.87
C GLN A 129 9.12 -14.03 -6.26
N SER A 130 9.69 -12.95 -6.81
CA SER A 130 11.12 -12.87 -7.15
C SER A 130 11.99 -13.07 -5.91
N LEU A 131 11.72 -12.30 -4.85
CA LEU A 131 12.47 -12.38 -3.60
C LEU A 131 12.34 -13.76 -2.94
N GLN A 132 11.16 -14.38 -3.02
CA GLN A 132 10.96 -15.74 -2.51
C GLN A 132 11.76 -16.77 -3.32
N ALA A 133 11.85 -16.62 -4.65
CA ALA A 133 12.66 -17.48 -5.51
C ALA A 133 14.16 -17.33 -5.21
N GLU A 134 14.64 -16.09 -5.03
CA GLU A 134 16.02 -15.80 -4.64
C GLU A 134 16.37 -16.41 -3.27
N LEU A 135 15.51 -16.24 -2.27
CA LEU A 135 15.68 -16.87 -0.96
C LEU A 135 15.75 -18.39 -1.07
N ASN A 136 14.91 -19.00 -1.90
CA ASN A 136 14.90 -20.44 -2.09
C ASN A 136 16.17 -20.93 -2.80
N ALA A 137 16.67 -20.18 -3.79
CA ALA A 137 17.92 -20.48 -4.48
C ALA A 137 19.12 -20.44 -3.51
N VAL A 138 19.21 -19.40 -2.69
CA VAL A 138 20.28 -19.28 -1.68
C VAL A 138 20.20 -20.40 -0.64
N ARG A 139 19.00 -20.75 -0.18
CA ARG A 139 18.80 -21.89 0.75
C ARG A 139 19.23 -23.21 0.11
N ALA A 140 18.93 -23.44 -1.16
CA ALA A 140 19.36 -24.64 -1.87
C ALA A 140 20.89 -24.72 -2.00
N GLU A 141 21.56 -23.61 -2.31
CA GLU A 141 23.03 -23.56 -2.34
C GLU A 141 23.64 -23.83 -0.95
N ILE A 142 23.09 -23.26 0.13
CA ILE A 142 23.55 -23.55 1.50
C ILE A 142 23.45 -25.05 1.82
N LEU A 143 22.34 -25.70 1.47
CA LEU A 143 22.16 -27.14 1.70
C LEU A 143 23.18 -27.97 0.91
N LYS A 144 23.46 -27.57 -0.34
CA LYS A 144 24.47 -28.21 -1.19
C LYS A 144 25.87 -28.10 -0.59
N TYR A 145 26.25 -26.94 -0.05
CA TYR A 145 27.52 -26.77 0.66
C TYR A 145 27.60 -27.66 1.90
N LYS A 146 26.56 -27.69 2.74
CA LYS A 146 26.53 -28.54 3.94
C LYS A 146 26.64 -30.04 3.62
N LEU A 147 25.97 -30.51 2.56
CA LEU A 147 26.07 -31.90 2.11
C LEU A 147 27.48 -32.22 1.62
N ARG A 148 28.12 -31.30 0.88
CA ARG A 148 29.51 -31.47 0.42
C ARG A 148 30.48 -31.55 1.59
N GLU A 149 30.31 -30.69 2.61
CA GLU A 149 31.14 -30.74 3.83
C GLU A 149 30.98 -32.07 4.58
N ALA A 150 29.75 -32.59 4.70
CA ALA A 150 29.49 -33.89 5.30
C ALA A 150 30.12 -35.05 4.51
N ASN A 151 30.05 -35.02 3.17
CA ASN A 151 30.69 -36.04 2.31
C ASN A 151 32.22 -36.02 2.36
N ASN A 152 32.83 -34.84 2.55
CA ASN A 152 34.28 -34.69 2.66
C ASN A 152 34.84 -35.05 4.05
N MET A 153 33.98 -35.29 5.05
CA MET A 153 34.35 -35.65 6.44
C MET A 153 34.31 -37.16 6.73
N ILE A 154 34.04 -38.03 5.74
CA ILE A 154 34.23 -39.48 5.89
C ILE A 154 35.72 -39.79 5.70
N PRO A 155 36.46 -40.28 6.72
CA PRO A 155 37.85 -40.69 6.53
C PRO A 155 37.89 -41.91 5.61
N SER A 156 38.67 -41.81 4.54
CA SER A 156 39.14 -42.94 3.76
C SER A 156 39.99 -43.86 4.67
N SER A 157 39.33 -44.75 5.41
CA SER A 157 39.99 -45.83 6.13
C SER A 157 39.10 -47.05 6.15
N HIS A 158 39.06 -47.78 5.03
CA HIS A 158 39.51 -49.17 4.96
C HIS A 158 39.22 -49.75 3.56
N VAL A 159 40.31 -49.89 2.78
CA VAL A 159 40.41 -50.94 1.78
C VAL A 159 40.48 -52.27 2.55
N ALA A 160 39.45 -53.11 2.48
CA ALA A 160 39.56 -54.52 2.89
C ALA A 160 38.43 -55.39 2.29
N MET A 161 38.84 -56.20 1.30
CA MET A 161 38.54 -57.63 1.12
C MET A 161 37.09 -58.10 0.90
N LEU A 162 36.89 -58.68 -0.29
CA LEU A 162 35.88 -59.71 -0.59
C LEU A 162 35.94 -60.88 0.41
N PRO A 163 34.82 -61.59 0.60
CA PRO A 163 34.84 -62.99 0.18
C PRO A 163 33.60 -63.44 -0.61
N SER A 164 33.81 -64.59 -1.23
CA SER A 164 32.98 -65.32 -2.19
C SER A 164 31.73 -66.00 -1.60
N SER A 165 30.78 -66.27 -2.51
CA SER A 165 29.82 -67.38 -2.53
C SER A 165 28.49 -67.26 -1.77
N GLY A 166 27.37 -67.42 -2.51
CA GLY A 166 26.13 -67.97 -1.96
C GLY A 166 24.82 -67.53 -2.64
N ALA A 167 24.32 -68.38 -3.54
CA ALA A 167 22.93 -68.56 -3.96
C ALA A 167 22.13 -67.38 -4.57
N VAL A 168 21.82 -67.56 -5.86
CA VAL A 168 20.73 -66.92 -6.61
C VAL A 168 19.38 -67.26 -5.97
N SER A 169 18.58 -66.25 -5.64
CA SER A 169 17.13 -66.41 -5.45
C SER A 169 16.43 -65.18 -6.03
N ILE A 170 15.80 -65.37 -7.20
CA ILE A 170 15.00 -64.35 -7.86
C ILE A 170 13.62 -64.35 -7.20
N ALA A 171 13.41 -63.43 -6.25
CA ALA A 171 12.07 -63.04 -5.82
C ALA A 171 11.85 -61.60 -6.27
N ALA A 172 10.87 -61.40 -7.16
CA ALA A 172 10.49 -60.10 -7.67
C ALA A 172 10.03 -59.17 -6.52
N PRO A 173 10.44 -57.89 -6.51
CA PRO A 173 9.98 -56.95 -5.49
C PRO A 173 8.48 -56.64 -5.68
N PRO A 174 7.70 -56.45 -4.60
CA PRO A 174 6.31 -56.05 -4.70
C PRO A 174 6.17 -54.64 -5.31
N PRO A 175 5.06 -54.34 -6.01
CA PRO A 175 4.85 -53.02 -6.60
C PRO A 175 4.75 -51.93 -5.54
N PRO A 176 5.20 -50.69 -5.85
CA PRO A 176 5.14 -49.58 -4.91
C PRO A 176 3.68 -49.20 -4.59
N PRO A 177 3.40 -48.71 -3.37
CA PRO A 177 2.08 -48.22 -3.01
C PRO A 177 1.71 -46.95 -3.82
N PRO A 178 0.41 -46.71 -4.09
CA PRO A 178 -0.03 -45.54 -4.82
C PRO A 178 0.27 -44.24 -4.05
N PRO A 179 0.49 -43.12 -4.75
CA PRO A 179 0.77 -41.84 -4.12
C PRO A 179 -0.43 -41.36 -3.28
N PRO A 180 -0.18 -40.63 -2.17
CA PRO A 180 -1.25 -40.08 -1.36
C PRO A 180 -2.08 -39.07 -2.16
N LEU A 181 -3.41 -39.16 -2.00
CA LEU A 181 -4.35 -38.20 -2.59
C LEU A 181 -4.06 -36.77 -2.12
N PRO A 182 -4.26 -35.75 -2.98
CA PRO A 182 -4.09 -34.36 -2.60
C PRO A 182 -5.07 -33.96 -1.48
N PRO A 183 -4.67 -33.07 -0.57
CA PRO A 183 -5.54 -32.59 0.50
C PRO A 183 -6.74 -31.82 -0.09
N PRO A 184 -7.91 -31.87 0.56
CA PRO A 184 -9.07 -31.09 0.13
C PRO A 184 -8.79 -29.59 0.23
N PRO A 185 -9.41 -28.76 -0.62
CA PRO A 185 -9.25 -27.32 -0.58
C PRO A 185 -9.74 -26.74 0.77
N PRO A 186 -9.12 -25.66 1.27
CA PRO A 186 -9.53 -25.03 2.52
C PRO A 186 -10.96 -24.51 2.41
N SER A 187 -11.81 -24.90 3.35
CA SER A 187 -13.14 -24.35 3.54
C SER A 187 -13.05 -22.85 3.79
N LEU A 188 -13.81 -22.05 3.03
CA LEU A 188 -13.98 -20.63 3.31
C LEU A 188 -14.50 -20.43 4.76
N PRO A 189 -13.97 -19.46 5.53
CA PRO A 189 -14.50 -19.17 6.85
C PRO A 189 -15.92 -18.61 6.74
N GLN A 190 -16.88 -19.36 7.29
CA GLN A 190 -18.19 -18.82 7.64
C GLN A 190 -17.99 -17.78 8.74
N THR A 191 -18.48 -16.57 8.48
CA THR A 191 -18.54 -15.47 9.43
C THR A 191 -19.47 -15.84 10.58
N SER A 192 -18.90 -16.14 11.74
CA SER A 192 -19.62 -16.30 13.00
C SER A 192 -18.99 -15.38 14.03
N SER A 193 -19.79 -14.44 14.51
CA SER A 193 -19.45 -13.36 15.45
C SER A 193 -18.57 -13.80 16.62
N SER A 194 -17.46 -13.07 16.83
CA SER A 194 -16.66 -13.13 18.05
C SER A 194 -17.36 -12.45 19.22
N SER A 195 -17.45 -13.19 20.33
CA SER A 195 -17.47 -12.64 21.68
C SER A 195 -16.63 -13.56 22.54
N SER A 196 -15.42 -13.14 22.92
CA SER A 196 -14.80 -13.45 24.23
C SER A 196 -13.43 -12.79 24.36
N LEU A 197 -13.27 -12.14 25.50
CA LEU A 197 -12.10 -11.42 25.98
C LEU A 197 -10.97 -12.40 26.28
N TYR A 198 -9.78 -12.18 25.72
CA TYR A 198 -8.54 -12.72 26.28
C TYR A 198 -7.53 -11.59 26.40
N ILE A 199 -7.36 -11.13 27.65
CA ILE A 199 -6.16 -10.46 28.12
C ILE A 199 -5.03 -11.49 28.03
N GLN A 200 -3.94 -11.16 27.34
CA GLN A 200 -2.70 -11.89 27.49
C GLN A 200 -1.53 -10.92 27.66
N GLN A 201 -0.79 -11.17 28.72
CA GLN A 201 0.24 -10.36 29.35
C GLN A 201 1.39 -10.02 28.40
N ARG A 202 1.86 -8.76 28.46
CA ARG A 202 3.19 -8.37 27.97
C ARG A 202 4.20 -8.58 29.09
N ASP A 203 5.19 -9.43 28.86
CA ASP A 203 6.45 -9.38 29.60
C ASP A 203 7.44 -8.43 28.89
N PRO A 204 8.13 -7.54 29.60
CA PRO A 204 9.07 -6.59 29.02
C PRO A 204 10.51 -7.05 29.25
N THR A 205 11.06 -7.91 28.40
CA THR A 205 12.53 -8.10 28.38
C THR A 205 12.98 -8.80 27.10
N THR A 206 13.43 -8.02 26.11
CA THR A 206 14.48 -8.32 25.09
C THR A 206 14.38 -7.28 23.96
N TYR A 207 14.74 -6.03 24.24
CA TYR A 207 15.13 -5.11 23.17
C TYR A 207 16.64 -5.26 22.99
N THR A 208 17.03 -6.07 22.01
CA THR A 208 18.41 -6.05 21.51
C THR A 208 18.44 -5.11 20.31
N THR A 209 19.12 -4.00 20.52
CA THR A 209 19.59 -2.99 19.58
C THR A 209 19.96 -3.57 18.21
N ILE A 210 19.30 -3.09 17.15
CA ILE A 210 19.89 -3.08 15.80
C ILE A 210 19.96 -1.61 15.38
N SER A 211 21.19 -1.13 15.25
CA SER A 211 21.53 0.21 14.75
C SER A 211 20.84 0.49 13.42
N THR A 212 20.06 1.55 13.40
CA THR A 212 19.71 2.30 12.20
C THR A 212 20.93 3.07 11.73
N ASP A 213 21.61 2.56 10.72
CA ASP A 213 22.40 3.41 9.81
C ASP A 213 22.12 2.99 8.36
N ASN A 214 21.47 3.92 7.66
CA ASN A 214 21.62 4.17 6.23
C ASN A 214 20.88 3.28 5.21
N ILE A 215 19.62 3.62 4.92
CA ILE A 215 19.00 3.35 3.61
C ILE A 215 18.31 4.63 3.13
N SER A 216 19.05 5.46 2.40
CA SER A 216 18.47 6.46 1.49
C SER A 216 18.23 5.79 0.13
N TYR A 217 16.98 5.52 -0.23
CA TYR A 217 16.66 5.13 -1.60
C TYR A 217 15.31 5.70 -2.05
N PHE A 218 15.31 6.99 -2.35
CA PHE A 218 14.43 7.60 -3.36
C PHE A 218 15.26 8.64 -4.10
N GLY A 219 15.73 8.24 -5.28
CA GLY A 219 16.11 9.13 -6.39
C GLY A 219 15.07 8.99 -7.49
#